data_AF-A0A2H0YAD8-F1
#
_entry.id   AF-A0A2H0YAD8-F1
#
_cell.length_a   1.000
_cell.length_b   1.000
_cell.length_c   1.000
_cell.angle_alpha   90.00
_cell.angle_beta   90.00
_cell.angle_gamma   90.00
#
_symmetry.space_group_name_H-M   'P 1'
#
loop_
_entity.id
_entity.type
_entity.pdbx_description
1 polymer ?
#
loop_
_entity_poly.entity_id
_entity_poly.type
_entity_poly.pdbx_seq_one_letter_code
_entity_poly.pdbx_strand_id
1 'polypeptide(L)'
;NLLSLRSKKNEVEIRVVIHKLTLPHLNDVYDFVFGDFFQPYSKKSISGIERLIFIFMEMEGRAGDNIKEVGITHTQAKPYLEELFSKIKNAPFEIRLYHFPLCALSPKLWSFIWRTLPEREITFLPQCQTCSFQKHCLGIHKDYLKYIGDKEFQPIKEQIKIKETNNFYHPIAKAI
;
A
#
# COMPACT_ATOMS: atom_id res chain seq x y z
N ASN A 1 21.27 7.35 8.30
CA ASN A 1 20.52 7.42 9.58
C ASN A 1 19.31 8.32 9.35
N LEU A 2 18.08 7.84 9.48
CA LEU A 2 16.87 8.65 9.25
C LEU A 2 16.82 9.88 10.17
N LEU A 3 17.35 9.77 11.38
CA LEU A 3 17.39 10.84 12.37
C LEU A 3 18.35 11.98 11.98
N SER A 4 19.34 11.72 11.12
CA SER A 4 20.26 12.78 10.64
C SER A 4 19.63 13.69 9.59
N LEU A 5 18.42 13.37 9.11
CA LEU A 5 17.66 14.21 8.17
C LEU A 5 16.84 15.31 8.87
N ARG A 6 16.72 15.26 10.21
CA ARG A 6 15.94 16.20 11.04
C ARG A 6 16.34 17.67 10.98
N SER A 7 17.54 17.98 10.48
CA SER A 7 18.08 19.35 10.43
C SER A 7 18.18 19.93 9.02
N LYS A 8 17.75 19.18 8.00
CA LYS A 8 17.88 19.58 6.58
C LYS A 8 16.50 19.79 5.96
N LYS A 9 16.37 20.79 5.08
CA LYS A 9 15.17 21.07 4.27
C LYS A 9 15.02 20.09 3.10
N ASN A 10 15.19 18.80 3.36
CA ASN A 10 15.10 17.79 2.30
C ASN A 10 13.69 17.22 2.29
N GLU A 11 13.16 16.99 1.09
CA GLU A 11 11.97 16.18 0.89
C GLU A 11 12.34 14.70 1.09
N VAL A 12 11.66 14.06 2.05
CA VAL A 12 11.92 12.68 2.45
C VAL A 12 10.71 11.82 2.13
N GLU A 13 10.96 10.72 1.44
CA GLU A 13 10.00 9.65 1.20
C GLU A 13 10.43 8.40 1.97
N ILE A 14 9.53 7.85 2.77
CA ILE A 14 9.74 6.61 3.52
C ILE A 14 8.94 5.50 2.84
N ARG A 15 9.62 4.41 2.49
CA ARG A 15 9.01 3.20 1.92
C ARG A 15 9.13 2.04 2.90
N VAL A 16 8.00 1.41 3.18
CA VAL A 16 7.87 0.31 4.13
C VAL A 16 7.35 -0.89 3.36
N VAL A 17 8.17 -1.95 3.26
CA VAL A 17 7.75 -3.20 2.63
C VAL A 17 6.91 -4.00 3.63
N ILE A 18 5.67 -4.32 3.24
CA ILE A 18 4.74 -5.13 4.02
C ILE A 18 5.01 -6.59 3.72
N HIS A 19 5.45 -7.32 4.75
CA HIS A 19 5.62 -8.76 4.78
C HIS A 19 5.22 -9.26 6.18
N LYS A 20 5.27 -10.58 6.42
CA LYS A 20 4.75 -11.21 7.65
C LYS A 20 5.27 -10.60 8.95
N LEU A 21 6.56 -10.24 8.98
CA LEU A 21 7.21 -9.65 10.16
C LEU A 21 6.92 -8.15 10.34
N THR A 22 6.59 -7.40 9.29
CA THR A 22 6.29 -5.95 9.40
C THR A 22 4.81 -5.66 9.51
N LEU A 23 3.96 -6.57 9.02
CA LEU A 23 2.51 -6.44 9.00
C LEU A 23 1.89 -6.15 10.39
N PRO A 24 2.32 -6.80 11.49
CA PRO A 24 1.77 -6.49 12.82
C PRO A 24 2.16 -5.09 13.34
N HIS A 25 3.19 -4.47 12.76
CA HIS A 25 3.82 -3.24 13.24
C HIS A 25 3.52 -2.02 12.37
N LEU A 26 2.54 -2.10 11.45
CA LEU A 26 2.24 -0.94 10.58
C LEU A 26 1.78 0.29 11.37
N ASN A 27 1.03 0.10 12.46
CA ASN A 27 0.68 1.19 13.39
C ASN A 27 1.95 1.74 14.07
N ASP A 28 2.83 0.88 14.57
CA ASP A 28 4.09 1.31 15.22
C ASP A 28 4.98 2.12 14.27
N VAL A 29 5.04 1.73 12.99
CA VAL A 29 5.77 2.47 11.96
C VAL A 29 5.13 3.83 11.72
N TYR A 30 3.81 3.90 11.61
CA TYR A 30 3.10 5.17 11.48
C TYR A 30 3.34 6.06 12.70
N ASP A 31 3.27 5.52 13.91
CA ASP A 31 3.50 6.24 15.16
C ASP A 31 4.96 6.66 15.33
N PHE A 32 5.92 5.90 14.80
CA PHE A 32 7.31 6.31 14.76
C PHE A 32 7.56 7.47 13.79
N VAL A 33 6.87 7.45 12.64
CA VAL A 33 6.98 8.47 11.60
C VAL A 33 6.24 9.76 11.99
N PHE A 34 5.06 9.63 12.62
CA PHE A 34 4.14 10.74 12.88
C PHE A 34 3.72 10.89 14.34
N GLY A 35 3.62 9.79 15.09
CA GLY A 35 3.00 9.74 16.40
C GLY A 35 3.77 10.45 17.53
N ASP A 36 3.10 10.51 18.67
CA ASP A 36 3.49 11.24 19.87
C ASP A 36 4.77 10.71 20.53
N PHE A 37 5.36 9.62 20.02
CA PHE A 37 6.56 8.99 20.58
C PHE A 37 7.77 9.95 20.58
N PHE A 38 7.80 10.93 19.67
CA PHE A 38 8.79 12.00 19.73
C PHE A 38 8.40 13.15 20.66
N GLN A 39 7.15 13.32 21.07
CA GLN A 39 6.71 14.49 21.84
C GLN A 39 7.37 14.67 23.23
N PRO A 40 7.65 13.63 24.05
CA PRO A 40 8.24 13.86 25.37
C PRO A 40 9.76 14.11 25.34
N TYR A 41 10.48 13.75 24.26
CA TYR A 41 11.95 13.92 24.17
C TYR A 41 12.43 14.77 22.98
N SER A 42 11.53 15.16 22.08
CA SER A 42 11.82 15.87 20.83
C SER A 42 10.58 16.63 20.38
N LYS A 43 10.53 17.94 20.65
CA LYS A 43 9.53 18.88 20.08
C LYS A 43 9.52 18.96 18.53
N LYS A 44 10.10 17.99 17.83
CA LYS A 44 10.19 17.93 16.37
C LYS A 44 9.91 16.51 15.90
N SER A 45 8.79 16.34 15.19
CA SER A 45 8.62 15.30 14.17
C SER A 45 9.84 15.30 13.23
N ILE A 46 10.12 14.19 12.55
CA ILE A 46 11.12 14.20 11.47
C ILE A 46 10.63 15.20 10.42
N SER A 47 11.20 16.40 10.43
CA SER A 47 10.80 17.47 9.51
C SER A 47 11.15 17.09 8.08
N GLY A 48 10.24 17.37 7.15
CA GLY A 48 10.46 17.17 5.71
C GLY A 48 10.03 15.80 5.19
N ILE A 49 9.28 15.00 5.96
CA ILE A 49 8.62 13.82 5.41
C ILE A 49 7.44 14.30 4.57
N GLU A 50 7.53 14.07 3.26
CA GLU A 50 6.48 14.40 2.30
C GLU A 50 5.61 13.18 1.99
N ARG A 51 6.19 11.98 2.07
CA ARG A 51 5.51 10.73 1.68
C ARG A 51 5.85 9.55 2.59
N LEU A 52 4.81 8.81 2.98
CA LEU A 52 4.91 7.49 3.59
C LEU A 52 4.23 6.47 2.69
N ILE A 53 4.97 5.45 2.26
CA ILE A 53 4.51 4.47 1.29
C ILE A 53 4.58 3.09 1.92
N PHE A 54 3.45 2.39 1.91
CA PHE A 54 3.39 0.98 2.25
C PHE A 54 3.32 0.15 0.97
N ILE A 55 4.28 -0.73 0.77
CA ILE A 55 4.48 -1.51 -0.45
C ILE A 55 4.19 -2.97 -0.12
N PHE A 56 3.20 -3.58 -0.76
CA PHE A 56 3.03 -5.02 -0.63
C PHE A 56 4.26 -5.74 -1.19
N MET A 57 4.81 -6.71 -0.45
CA MET A 57 6.04 -7.39 -0.86
C MET A 57 5.90 -8.04 -2.25
N GLU A 58 6.95 -7.91 -3.05
CA GLU A 58 7.16 -8.75 -4.22
C GLU A 58 7.79 -10.06 -3.74
N MET A 59 7.24 -11.20 -4.15
CA MET A 59 7.68 -12.54 -3.72
C MET A 59 8.86 -13.02 -4.56
N GLU A 60 9.86 -12.16 -4.73
CA GLU A 60 11.01 -12.38 -5.61
C GLU A 60 12.32 -12.52 -4.84
N GLY A 61 13.35 -13.05 -5.50
CA GLY A 61 14.68 -13.23 -4.93
C GLY A 61 14.64 -13.89 -3.54
N ARG A 62 15.30 -13.27 -2.55
CA ARG A 62 15.33 -13.77 -1.18
C ARG A 62 13.96 -13.85 -0.52
N ALA A 63 13.00 -13.00 -0.89
CA ALA A 63 11.65 -13.07 -0.35
C ALA A 63 10.92 -14.31 -0.87
N GLY A 64 11.12 -14.67 -2.14
CA GLY A 64 10.64 -15.92 -2.73
C GLY A 64 11.27 -17.16 -2.07
N ASP A 65 12.59 -17.13 -1.83
CA ASP A 65 13.31 -18.23 -1.16
C ASP A 65 12.83 -18.47 0.28
N ASN A 66 12.33 -17.42 0.94
CA ASN A 66 11.91 -17.43 2.36
C ASN A 66 10.40 -17.18 2.51
N ILE A 67 9.59 -17.65 1.55
CA ILE A 67 8.16 -17.35 1.53
C ILE A 67 7.41 -17.86 2.77
N LYS A 68 7.91 -18.90 3.44
CA LYS A 68 7.31 -19.43 4.67
C LYS A 68 7.47 -18.45 5.85
N GLU A 69 8.62 -17.76 5.88
CA GLU A 69 8.99 -16.81 6.92
C GLU A 69 8.41 -15.42 6.68
N VAL A 70 8.37 -14.96 5.42
CA VAL A 70 7.98 -13.58 5.10
C VAL A 70 6.67 -13.45 4.33
N GLY A 71 6.22 -14.51 3.66
CA GLY A 71 5.05 -14.47 2.79
C GLY A 71 3.75 -14.13 3.54
N ILE A 72 2.93 -13.31 2.89
CA ILE A 72 1.59 -12.94 3.31
C ILE A 72 0.66 -12.88 2.10
N THR A 73 -0.64 -13.00 2.34
CA THR A 73 -1.67 -12.74 1.32
C THR A 73 -2.22 -11.32 1.45
N HIS A 74 -2.88 -10.79 0.41
CA HIS A 74 -3.55 -9.50 0.57
C HIS A 74 -4.71 -9.56 1.55
N THR A 75 -5.41 -10.70 1.64
CA THR A 75 -6.45 -10.93 2.65
C THR A 75 -5.90 -10.78 4.07
N GLN A 76 -4.67 -11.26 4.33
CA GLN A 76 -4.00 -11.06 5.61
C GLN A 76 -3.61 -9.59 5.85
N ALA A 77 -3.17 -8.87 4.81
CA ALA A 77 -2.76 -7.48 4.93
C ALA A 77 -3.92 -6.50 5.14
N LYS A 78 -5.07 -6.77 4.50
CA LYS A 78 -6.27 -5.91 4.49
C LYS A 78 -6.71 -5.42 5.88
N PRO A 79 -6.93 -6.26 6.91
CA PRO A 79 -7.42 -5.78 8.20
C PRO A 79 -6.44 -4.82 8.89
N TYR A 80 -5.14 -5.05 8.81
CA TYR A 80 -4.12 -4.14 9.38
C TYR A 80 -4.12 -2.78 8.68
N LEU A 81 -4.29 -2.78 7.35
CA LEU A 81 -4.40 -1.55 6.58
C LEU A 81 -5.70 -0.80 6.89
N GLU A 82 -6.84 -1.51 6.95
CA GLU A 82 -8.11 -0.87 7.31
C GLU A 82 -8.07 -0.28 8.73
N GLU A 83 -7.45 -0.98 9.68
CA GLU A 83 -7.26 -0.47 11.04
C GLU A 83 -6.38 0.78 11.05
N LEU A 84 -5.20 0.74 10.41
CA LEU A 84 -4.28 1.89 10.34
C LEU A 84 -4.98 3.11 9.72
N PHE A 85 -5.60 2.95 8.57
CA PHE A 85 -6.24 4.06 7.85
C PHE A 85 -7.54 4.54 8.52
N SER A 86 -8.17 3.74 9.39
CA SER A 86 -9.28 4.22 10.22
C SER A 86 -8.85 5.26 11.27
N LYS A 87 -7.57 5.23 11.69
CA LYS A 87 -6.99 6.16 12.68
C LYS A 87 -6.43 7.41 12.03
N ILE A 88 -6.07 7.36 10.75
CA ILE A 88 -5.53 8.49 9.99
C ILE A 88 -6.64 9.49 9.69
N LYS A 89 -6.66 10.62 10.41
CA LYS A 89 -7.61 11.73 10.16
C LYS A 89 -7.00 12.85 9.31
N ASN A 90 -5.83 13.35 9.71
CA ASN A 90 -5.13 14.46 9.08
C ASN A 90 -3.63 14.16 9.04
N ALA A 91 -3.21 13.22 8.18
CA ALA A 91 -1.77 13.00 7.97
C ALA A 91 -1.14 14.28 7.37
N PRO A 92 0.00 14.77 7.90
CA PRO A 92 0.67 15.97 7.40
C PRO A 92 1.50 15.68 6.14
N PHE A 93 1.56 14.41 5.72
CA PHE A 93 2.27 13.91 4.56
C PHE A 93 1.33 13.02 3.74
N GLU A 94 1.66 12.83 2.46
CA GLU A 94 0.90 11.94 1.59
C GLU A 94 1.21 10.48 1.94
N ILE A 95 0.15 9.66 1.99
CA ILE A 95 0.26 8.23 2.25
C ILE A 95 -0.11 7.48 0.98
N ARG A 96 0.67 6.46 0.60
CA ARG A 96 0.42 5.64 -0.59
C ARG A 96 0.49 4.15 -0.29
N LEU A 97 -0.28 3.38 -1.05
CA LEU A 97 -0.33 1.93 -1.07
C LEU A 97 0.12 1.44 -2.44
N TYR A 98 1.23 0.70 -2.48
CA TYR A 98 1.80 0.15 -3.72
C TYR A 98 1.59 -1.36 -3.76
N HIS A 99 1.44 -1.88 -4.97
CA HIS A 99 1.36 -3.32 -5.27
C HIS A 99 0.07 -3.99 -4.78
N PHE A 100 -1.01 -3.23 -4.67
CA PHE A 100 -2.35 -3.74 -4.34
C PHE A 100 -3.30 -3.67 -5.55
N PRO A 101 -3.86 -4.81 -5.99
CA PRO A 101 -5.04 -4.81 -6.85
C PRO A 101 -6.23 -4.16 -6.13
N LEU A 102 -7.13 -3.49 -6.86
CA LEU A 102 -8.27 -2.81 -6.23
C LEU A 102 -9.20 -3.76 -5.47
N CYS A 103 -9.41 -4.98 -5.98
CA CYS A 103 -10.26 -5.97 -5.33
C CYS A 103 -9.65 -6.57 -4.04
N ALA A 104 -8.36 -6.34 -3.79
CA ALA A 104 -7.68 -6.84 -2.61
C ALA A 104 -7.97 -5.99 -1.35
N LEU A 105 -8.40 -4.74 -1.54
CA LEU A 105 -8.66 -3.78 -0.45
C LEU A 105 -10.08 -3.21 -0.55
N SER A 106 -10.57 -2.66 0.56
CA SER A 106 -11.85 -1.93 0.56
C SER A 106 -11.78 -0.69 -0.32
N PRO A 107 -12.89 -0.30 -0.99
CA PRO A 107 -12.97 0.92 -1.79
C PRO A 107 -12.56 2.18 -1.04
N LYS A 108 -12.74 2.21 0.29
CA LYS A 108 -12.30 3.30 1.16
C LYS A 108 -10.78 3.58 1.07
N LEU A 109 -9.99 2.58 0.66
CA LEU A 109 -8.55 2.70 0.52
C LEU A 109 -8.08 3.00 -0.91
N TRP A 110 -8.98 2.98 -1.91
CA TRP A 110 -8.57 3.11 -3.32
C TRP A 110 -7.92 4.45 -3.65
N SER A 111 -8.27 5.53 -2.95
CA SER A 111 -7.62 6.83 -3.10
C SER A 111 -6.16 6.84 -2.67
N PHE A 112 -5.69 5.82 -1.95
CA PHE A 112 -4.28 5.68 -1.57
C PHE A 112 -3.51 4.73 -2.49
N ILE A 113 -4.19 3.99 -3.39
CA ILE A 113 -3.55 2.99 -4.24
C ILE A 113 -2.92 3.66 -5.47
N TRP A 114 -1.65 3.36 -5.71
CA TRP A 114 -0.92 3.83 -6.87
C TRP A 114 -0.41 2.66 -7.72
N ARG A 115 -0.36 2.89 -9.03
CA ARG A 115 0.28 1.98 -9.97
C ARG A 115 1.76 2.26 -10.03
N THR A 116 2.58 1.27 -9.73
CA THR A 116 4.04 1.44 -9.65
C THR A 116 4.83 0.33 -10.32
N LEU A 117 4.19 -0.80 -10.60
CA LEU A 117 4.83 -1.92 -11.28
C LEU A 117 4.80 -1.72 -12.81
N PRO A 118 5.84 -2.14 -13.53
CA PRO A 118 5.84 -2.21 -14.98
C PRO A 118 4.86 -3.29 -15.48
N GLU A 119 4.30 -3.08 -16.67
CA GLU A 119 3.33 -4.01 -17.28
C GLU A 119 3.85 -5.45 -17.37
N ARG A 120 5.17 -5.62 -17.57
CA ARG A 120 5.81 -6.95 -17.64
C ARG A 120 5.74 -7.75 -16.33
N GLU A 121 5.50 -7.12 -15.18
CA GLU A 121 5.41 -7.77 -13.85
C GLU A 121 3.97 -7.97 -13.38
N ILE A 122 3.01 -7.42 -14.12
CA ILE A 122 1.59 -7.45 -13.77
C ILE A 122 0.85 -8.48 -14.64
N THR A 123 -0.19 -9.08 -14.08
CA THR A 123 -1.15 -9.88 -14.82
C THR A 123 -2.58 -9.66 -14.32
N PHE A 124 -3.54 -10.01 -15.18
CA PHE A 124 -4.97 -10.03 -14.87
C PHE A 124 -5.51 -11.43 -15.10
N LEU A 125 -6.29 -11.93 -14.15
CA LEU A 125 -6.93 -13.25 -14.26
C LEU A 125 -8.06 -13.20 -15.30
N PRO A 126 -8.48 -14.33 -15.89
CA PRO A 126 -9.60 -14.36 -16.84
C PRO A 126 -10.86 -13.69 -16.31
N GLN A 127 -11.19 -13.92 -15.03
CA GLN A 127 -12.33 -13.30 -14.37
C GLN A 127 -12.26 -11.77 -14.26
N CYS A 128 -11.07 -11.17 -14.34
CA CYS A 128 -10.90 -9.71 -14.32
C CYS A 128 -11.53 -9.02 -15.53
N GLN A 129 -11.76 -9.74 -16.64
CA GLN A 129 -12.46 -9.21 -17.82
C GLN A 129 -13.91 -8.79 -17.52
N THR A 130 -14.50 -9.34 -16.45
CA THR A 130 -15.85 -9.00 -15.99
C THR A 130 -15.87 -7.91 -14.91
N CYS A 131 -14.71 -7.38 -14.53
CA CYS A 131 -14.57 -6.41 -13.44
C CYS A 131 -14.86 -4.99 -13.92
N SER A 132 -15.79 -4.30 -13.24
CA SER A 132 -16.17 -2.92 -13.53
C SER A 132 -15.01 -1.91 -13.36
N PHE A 133 -13.97 -2.28 -12.59
CA PHE A 133 -12.83 -1.42 -12.26
C PHE A 133 -11.50 -1.89 -12.87
N GLN A 134 -11.52 -2.81 -13.84
CA GLN A 134 -10.28 -3.29 -14.48
C GLN A 134 -9.44 -2.14 -15.04
N LYS A 135 -10.10 -1.15 -15.69
CA LYS A 135 -9.41 0.01 -16.29
C LYS A 135 -8.64 0.89 -15.29
N HIS A 136 -9.00 0.84 -13.99
CA HIS A 136 -8.35 1.59 -12.91
C HIS A 136 -7.40 0.72 -12.07
N CYS A 137 -7.52 -0.60 -12.16
CA CYS A 137 -6.75 -1.52 -11.34
C CYS A 137 -5.26 -1.53 -11.71
N LEU A 138 -4.38 -1.68 -10.73
CA LEU A 138 -2.96 -1.98 -10.96
C LEU A 138 -2.79 -3.36 -11.61
N GLY A 139 -3.62 -4.34 -11.25
CA GLY A 139 -3.41 -5.76 -11.57
C GLY A 139 -2.58 -6.48 -10.51
N ILE A 140 -2.35 -7.78 -10.72
CA ILE A 140 -1.72 -8.69 -9.74
C ILE A 140 -0.25 -8.89 -10.13
N HIS A 141 0.66 -8.83 -9.17
CA HIS A 141 2.07 -9.17 -9.42
C HIS A 141 2.21 -10.64 -9.80
N LYS A 142 2.93 -10.97 -10.88
CA LYS A 142 2.99 -12.34 -11.44
C LYS A 142 3.49 -13.38 -10.42
N ASP A 143 4.53 -13.05 -9.66
CA ASP A 143 5.08 -13.99 -8.67
C ASP A 143 4.14 -14.24 -7.50
N TYR A 144 3.20 -13.34 -7.22
CA TYR A 144 2.17 -13.60 -6.21
C TYR A 144 1.37 -14.87 -6.55
N LEU A 145 0.98 -15.02 -7.81
CA LEU A 145 0.23 -16.19 -8.28
C LEU A 145 1.05 -17.48 -8.22
N LYS A 146 2.37 -17.39 -8.38
CA LYS A 146 3.28 -18.55 -8.30
C LYS A 146 3.33 -19.12 -6.88
N TYR A 147 3.35 -18.27 -5.86
CA TYR A 147 3.55 -18.71 -4.47
C TYR A 147 2.24 -18.86 -3.68
N ILE A 148 1.26 -17.98 -3.89
CA ILE A 148 0.00 -17.96 -3.11
C ILE A 148 -1.18 -18.45 -3.94
N GLY A 149 -1.23 -18.10 -5.22
CA GLY A 149 -2.35 -18.40 -6.11
C GLY A 149 -3.37 -17.27 -6.22
N ASP A 150 -4.55 -17.58 -6.76
CA ASP A 150 -5.51 -16.59 -7.26
C ASP A 150 -6.82 -16.47 -6.44
N LYS A 151 -6.99 -17.32 -5.43
CA LYS A 151 -8.28 -17.53 -4.74
C LYS A 151 -8.90 -16.27 -4.13
N GLU A 152 -8.07 -15.31 -3.69
CA GLU A 152 -8.55 -14.09 -3.02
C GLU A 152 -8.94 -12.95 -3.97
N PHE A 153 -8.68 -13.12 -5.27
CA PHE A 153 -9.06 -12.12 -6.26
C PHE A 153 -10.46 -12.42 -6.78
N GLN A 154 -11.34 -11.44 -6.70
CA GLN A 154 -12.69 -11.52 -7.27
C GLN A 154 -12.99 -10.24 -8.07
N PRO A 155 -13.72 -10.34 -9.20
CA PRO A 155 -14.12 -9.16 -9.95
C PRO A 155 -15.11 -8.32 -9.13
N ILE A 156 -14.88 -7.01 -9.10
CA ILE A 156 -15.84 -6.07 -8.52
C ILE A 156 -16.92 -5.83 -9.56
N LYS A 157 -18.16 -6.25 -9.24
CA LYS A 157 -19.30 -6.13 -10.15
C LYS A 157 -20.17 -4.93 -9.79
N GLU A 158 -20.21 -4.56 -8.52
CA GLU A 158 -20.97 -3.41 -8.06
C GLU A 158 -20.41 -2.11 -8.66
N GLN A 159 -21.31 -1.22 -9.04
CA GLN A 159 -20.95 0.14 -9.44
C GLN A 159 -20.72 0.98 -8.18
N ILE A 160 -19.46 1.20 -7.84
CA ILE A 160 -19.05 2.11 -6.77
C ILE A 160 -18.82 3.49 -7.39
N LYS A 161 -19.39 4.53 -6.79
CA LYS A 161 -19.20 5.88 -7.30
C LYS A 161 -17.76 6.30 -7.02
N ILE A 162 -17.02 6.66 -8.05
CA ILE A 162 -15.64 7.14 -7.90
C ILE A 162 -15.48 8.54 -8.49
N LYS A 163 -14.53 9.28 -7.95
CA LYS A 163 -13.95 10.46 -8.58
C LYS A 163 -12.65 10.04 -9.25
N GLU A 164 -12.63 9.99 -10.58
CA GLU A 164 -11.43 9.67 -11.35
C GLU A 164 -10.43 10.84 -11.33
N THR A 165 -9.15 10.54 -11.58
CA THR A 165 -8.13 11.55 -11.88
C THR A 165 -7.73 11.46 -13.35
N ASN A 166 -6.97 12.46 -13.83
CA ASN A 166 -6.29 12.39 -15.14
C ASN A 166 -4.88 11.77 -15.03
N ASN A 167 -4.55 11.09 -13.93
CA ASN A 167 -3.25 10.50 -13.67
C ASN A 167 -3.32 8.97 -13.81
N PHE A 168 -2.62 8.42 -14.81
CA PHE A 168 -2.53 6.98 -15.03
C PHE A 168 -2.04 6.22 -13.79
N TYR A 169 -1.08 6.79 -13.03
CA TYR A 169 -0.49 6.16 -11.86
C TYR A 169 -1.37 6.25 -10.61
N HIS A 170 -2.34 7.16 -10.59
CA HIS A 170 -3.22 7.37 -9.45
C HIS A 170 -4.66 7.61 -9.92
N PRO A 171 -5.32 6.60 -10.50
CA PRO A 171 -6.51 6.81 -11.32
C PRO A 171 -7.78 7.15 -10.50
N ILE A 172 -7.78 6.94 -9.18
CA ILE A 172 -8.94 7.15 -8.30
C ILE A 172 -8.58 8.18 -7.24
N ALA A 173 -9.24 9.34 -7.26
CA ALA A 173 -9.08 10.38 -6.25
C ALA A 173 -9.86 10.06 -4.97
N LYS A 174 -11.04 9.44 -5.12
CA LYS A 174 -11.95 9.09 -4.02
C LYS A 174 -12.98 8.05 -4.48
N ALA A 175 -13.30 7.08 -3.62
CA ALA A 175 -14.51 6.27 -3.73
C ALA A 175 -15.58 6.80 -2.76
N ILE A 176 -16.84 6.85 -3.21
CA ILE A 176 -18.01 7.43 -2.53
C ILE A 176 -19.03 6.32 -2.29
#